data_AF-A0A838UEF9-F1
#
_entry.id   AF-A0A838UEF9-F1
#
_cell.length_a   1.000
_cell.length_b   1.000
_cell.length_c   1.000
_cell.angle_alpha   90.00
_cell.angle_beta   90.00
_cell.angle_gamma   90.00
#
_symmetry.space_group_name_H-M   'P 1'
#
loop_
_entity.id
_entity.type
_entity.pdbx_description
1 polymer ?
#
loop_
_entity_poly.entity_id
_entity_poly.type
_entity_poly.pdbx_seq_one_letter_code
_entity_poly.pdbx_strand_id
1 'polypeptide(L)'
;MDVTFGDFNISTDKSRLDVEAIHRFLSTESYWAANRTREQTENAIENSICFGAYSDERLVGFGRVVSDHATFAYVGDVFVIEEFRGRGLARALMEAMLAHPD
;
A
#
# COMPACT_ATOMS: atom_id res chain seq x y z
N MET A 1 -12.64 -1.47 0.11
CA MET A 1 -13.01 -0.99 1.45
C MET A 1 -12.34 0.34 1.69
N ASP A 2 -12.98 1.19 2.50
CA ASP A 2 -12.45 2.49 2.90
C ASP A 2 -12.54 2.63 4.42
N VAL A 3 -11.44 3.06 5.03
CA VAL A 3 -11.31 3.23 6.49
C VAL A 3 -10.70 4.59 6.77
N THR A 4 -11.26 5.31 7.74
CA THR A 4 -10.69 6.59 8.21
C THR A 4 -9.82 6.35 9.44
N PHE A 5 -8.64 6.95 9.46
CA PHE A 5 -7.72 6.93 10.59
C PHE A 5 -7.20 8.35 10.84
N GLY A 6 -7.76 9.05 11.84
CA GLY A 6 -7.49 10.48 12.04
C GLY A 6 -7.85 11.28 10.79
N ASP A 7 -6.89 12.07 10.28
CA ASP A 7 -7.04 12.87 9.05
C ASP A 7 -6.72 12.08 7.77
N PHE A 8 -6.50 10.76 7.88
CA PHE A 8 -6.13 9.91 6.75
C PHE A 8 -7.29 9.01 6.31
N ASN A 9 -7.31 8.69 5.02
CA ASN A 9 -8.17 7.67 4.44
C ASN A 9 -7.32 6.49 3.92
N ILE A 10 -7.71 5.27 4.25
CA ILE A 10 -7.12 4.05 3.70
C ILE A 10 -8.15 3.43 2.76
N SER A 11 -7.76 3.17 1.52
CA SER A 11 -8.64 2.63 0.49
C SER A 11 -8.03 1.43 -0.21
N THR A 12 -8.86 0.47 -0.59
CA THR A 12 -8.48 -0.63 -1.48
C THR A 12 -8.89 -0.41 -2.94
N ASP A 13 -9.40 0.77 -3.28
CA ASP A 13 -9.68 1.14 -4.66
C ASP A 13 -8.37 1.37 -5.42
N LYS A 14 -8.02 0.43 -6.30
CA LYS A 14 -6.81 0.48 -7.13
C LYS A 14 -6.80 1.68 -8.09
N SER A 15 -7.97 2.21 -8.47
CA SER A 15 -8.05 3.35 -9.39
C SER A 15 -7.50 4.65 -8.79
N ARG A 16 -7.37 4.72 -7.46
CA ARG A 16 -6.81 5.85 -6.73
C ARG A 16 -5.29 5.77 -6.55
N LEU A 17 -4.68 4.63 -6.87
CA LEU A 17 -3.26 4.42 -6.65
C LEU A 17 -2.42 5.25 -7.64
N ASP A 18 -1.54 6.09 -7.10
CA ASP A 18 -0.46 6.70 -7.88
C ASP A 18 0.66 5.67 -8.10
N VAL A 19 0.53 4.90 -9.19
CA VAL A 19 1.48 3.85 -9.55
C VAL A 19 2.90 4.40 -9.78
N GLU A 20 3.02 5.64 -10.26
CA GLU A 20 4.33 6.29 -10.44
C GLU A 20 4.99 6.58 -9.10
N ALA A 21 4.26 7.16 -8.15
CA ALA A 21 4.79 7.39 -6.81
C ALA A 21 5.16 6.07 -6.09
N ILE A 22 4.33 5.04 -6.22
CA ILE A 22 4.60 3.71 -5.65
C ILE A 22 5.86 3.09 -6.27
N HIS A 23 5.95 3.07 -7.60
CA HIS A 23 7.11 2.52 -8.31
C HIS A 23 8.39 3.25 -7.94
N ARG A 24 8.38 4.59 -7.93
CA ARG A 24 9.52 5.41 -7.54
C ARG A 24 9.97 5.05 -6.13
N PHE A 25 9.07 5.09 -5.14
CA PHE A 25 9.42 4.78 -3.76
C PHE A 25 10.03 3.37 -3.63
N LEU A 26 9.38 2.36 -4.22
CA LEU A 26 9.85 0.98 -4.13
C LEU A 26 11.20 0.77 -4.80
N SER A 27 11.40 1.33 -5.99
CA SER A 27 12.63 1.13 -6.76
C SER A 27 13.83 1.92 -6.24
N THR A 28 13.61 3.08 -5.61
CA THR A 28 14.69 4.00 -5.21
C THR A 28 14.89 4.15 -3.71
N GLU A 29 13.84 4.01 -2.90
CA GLU A 29 13.91 4.28 -1.44
C GLU A 29 13.83 3.00 -0.61
N SER A 30 13.25 1.92 -1.14
CA SER A 30 13.11 0.67 -0.41
C SER A 30 14.31 -0.27 -0.65
N TYR A 31 14.84 -0.84 0.43
CA TYR A 31 15.93 -1.81 0.32
C TYR A 31 15.48 -3.17 -0.24
N TRP A 32 14.19 -3.51 -0.14
CA TRP A 32 13.65 -4.83 -0.52
C TRP A 32 13.15 -4.90 -1.96
N ALA A 33 12.91 -3.75 -2.61
CA ALA A 33 12.43 -3.67 -3.98
C ALA A 33 13.36 -2.86 -4.91
N ALA A 34 14.62 -2.69 -4.52
CA ALA A 34 15.62 -2.00 -5.32
C ALA A 34 15.66 -2.55 -6.75
N ASN A 35 15.70 -1.65 -7.73
CA ASN A 35 15.70 -1.94 -9.18
C ASN A 35 14.46 -2.69 -9.72
N ARG A 36 13.37 -2.80 -8.95
CA ARG A 36 12.08 -3.31 -9.48
C ARG A 36 11.67 -2.46 -10.67
N THR A 37 11.27 -3.09 -11.77
CA THR A 37 10.82 -2.35 -12.97
C THR A 37 9.42 -1.78 -12.78
N ARG A 38 9.05 -0.82 -13.64
CA ARG A 38 7.68 -0.28 -13.67
C ARG A 38 6.66 -1.37 -13.95
N GLU A 39 6.91 -2.18 -14.97
CA GLU A 39 6.05 -3.31 -15.36
C GLU A 39 5.86 -4.31 -14.20
N GLN A 40 6.91 -4.64 -13.46
CA GLN A 40 6.80 -5.50 -12.28
C GLN A 40 5.92 -4.88 -11.19
N THR A 41 5.97 -3.55 -11.03
CA THR A 41 5.14 -2.84 -10.05
C THR A 41 3.66 -2.86 -10.46
N GLU A 42 3.37 -2.59 -11.72
CA GLU A 42 2.01 -2.65 -12.30
C GLU A 42 1.43 -4.06 -12.16
N ASN A 43 2.17 -5.08 -12.58
CA ASN A 43 1.74 -6.47 -12.45
C ASN A 43 1.52 -6.88 -10.99
N ALA A 44 2.37 -6.42 -10.07
CA ALA A 44 2.19 -6.71 -8.64
C ALA A 44 0.93 -6.06 -8.05
N ILE A 45 0.62 -4.81 -8.45
CA ILE A 45 -0.60 -4.11 -8.03
C ILE A 45 -1.83 -4.81 -8.60
N GLU A 46 -1.80 -5.19 -9.87
CA GLU A 46 -2.93 -5.86 -10.52
C GLU A 46 -3.29 -7.19 -9.83
N ASN A 47 -2.28 -7.96 -9.42
CA ASN A 47 -2.45 -9.30 -8.86
C ASN A 47 -2.44 -9.37 -7.31
N SER A 48 -2.58 -8.23 -6.62
CA SER A 48 -2.62 -8.18 -5.14
C SER A 48 -3.82 -7.38 -4.64
N ILE A 49 -4.26 -7.60 -3.40
CA ILE A 49 -5.12 -6.66 -2.69
C ILE A 49 -4.22 -5.49 -2.25
N CYS A 50 -4.52 -4.28 -2.68
CA CYS A 50 -3.67 -3.12 -2.44
C CYS A 50 -4.37 -2.14 -1.49
N PHE A 51 -3.59 -1.50 -0.63
CA PHE A 51 -4.05 -0.54 0.36
C PHE A 51 -3.27 0.75 0.15
N GLY A 52 -3.95 1.81 -0.30
CA GLY A 52 -3.39 3.16 -0.34
C GLY A 52 -3.83 3.94 0.89
N ALA A 53 -2.90 4.64 1.54
CA ALA A 53 -3.21 5.61 2.59
C ALA A 53 -3.07 7.03 2.02
N TYR A 54 -4.06 7.87 2.27
CA TYR A 54 -4.21 9.18 1.65
C TYR A 54 -4.36 10.27 2.72
N SER A 55 -3.68 11.39 2.49
CA SER A 55 -3.97 12.68 3.12
C SER A 55 -4.63 13.54 2.06
N ASP A 56 -5.92 13.84 2.23
CA ASP A 56 -6.79 14.32 1.14
C ASP A 56 -6.71 13.36 -0.07
N GLU A 57 -6.25 13.84 -1.23
CA GLU A 57 -6.07 13.04 -2.45
C GLU A 57 -4.63 12.57 -2.67
N ARG A 58 -3.68 12.95 -1.80
CA ARG A 58 -2.27 12.56 -1.95
C ARG A 58 -2.04 11.19 -1.33
N LEU A 59 -1.51 10.24 -2.11
CA LEU A 59 -0.99 8.98 -1.60
C LEU A 59 0.23 9.23 -0.70
N VAL A 60 0.13 8.88 0.57
CA VAL A 60 1.16 9.09 1.62
C VAL A 60 1.63 7.78 2.25
N GLY A 61 0.96 6.67 1.98
CA GLY A 61 1.40 5.34 2.36
C GLY A 61 0.79 4.28 1.46
N PHE A 62 1.40 3.10 1.46
CA PHE A 62 0.97 1.99 0.62
C PHE A 62 1.32 0.67 1.30
N GLY A 63 0.59 -0.39 0.95
CA GLY A 63 1.02 -1.76 1.12
C GLY A 63 0.09 -2.70 0.37
N ARG A 64 0.51 -3.96 0.22
CA ARG A 64 -0.30 -4.96 -0.50
C ARG A 64 -0.27 -6.32 0.17
N VAL A 65 -1.27 -7.11 -0.15
CA VAL A 65 -1.43 -8.50 0.26
C VAL A 65 -1.54 -9.37 -0.98
N VAL A 66 -0.60 -10.32 -1.12
CA VAL A 66 -0.73 -11.42 -2.09
C VAL A 66 -1.47 -12.54 -1.38
N SER A 67 -2.60 -12.98 -1.91
CA SER A 67 -3.44 -13.99 -1.27
C SER A 67 -3.93 -15.00 -2.29
N ASP A 68 -4.14 -16.24 -1.84
CA ASP A 68 -4.95 -17.23 -2.55
C ASP A 68 -6.45 -17.09 -2.21
N HIS A 69 -6.80 -16.13 -1.35
CA HIS A 69 -8.14 -15.84 -0.85
C HIS A 69 -8.78 -16.99 -0.07
N ALA A 70 -7.97 -17.90 0.50
CA ALA A 70 -8.49 -19.07 1.21
C ALA A 70 -7.60 -19.55 2.35
N THR A 71 -6.30 -19.73 2.12
CA THR A 71 -5.42 -20.43 3.05
C THR A 71 -4.14 -19.67 3.40
N PHE A 72 -3.74 -18.71 2.57
CA PHE A 72 -2.50 -18.00 2.76
C PHE A 72 -2.54 -16.56 2.24
N ALA A 73 -1.95 -15.67 3.03
CA ALA A 73 -1.73 -14.28 2.66
C ALA A 73 -0.30 -13.84 3.03
N TYR A 74 0.33 -13.09 2.13
CA TYR A 74 1.64 -12.47 2.33
C TYR A 74 1.52 -10.95 2.22
N VAL A 75 1.81 -10.26 3.32
CA VAL A 75 1.90 -8.80 3.38
C VAL A 75 3.26 -8.34 2.86
N GLY A 76 3.26 -7.38 1.94
CA GLY A 76 4.48 -6.83 1.37
C GLY A 76 4.35 -5.38 0.94
N ASP A 77 5.50 -4.78 0.61
CA ASP A 77 5.60 -3.42 0.07
C ASP A 77 4.95 -2.34 0.94
N VAL A 78 4.97 -2.53 2.26
CA VAL A 78 4.40 -1.59 3.24
C VAL A 78 5.36 -0.41 3.43
N PHE A 79 4.87 0.81 3.18
CA PHE A 79 5.60 2.03 3.47
C PHE A 79 4.70 3.21 3.80
N VAL A 80 5.29 4.22 4.45
CA VAL A 80 4.74 5.56 4.64
C VAL A 80 5.83 6.55 4.26
N ILE A 81 5.48 7.58 3.48
CA ILE A 81 6.44 8.61 3.07
C ILE A 81 6.92 9.39 4.29
N GLU A 82 8.16 9.89 4.24
CA GLU A 82 8.87 10.40 5.43
C GLU A 82 8.10 11.47 6.20
N GLU A 83 7.45 12.41 5.49
CA GLU A 83 6.74 13.54 6.09
C GLU A 83 5.51 13.13 6.94
N PHE A 84 5.01 11.90 6.74
CA PHE A 84 3.83 11.35 7.39
C PHE A 84 4.15 10.22 8.38
N ARG A 85 5.44 9.88 8.57
CA ARG A 85 5.88 8.89 9.56
C ARG A 85 5.68 9.39 10.99
N GLY A 86 5.71 8.45 11.95
CA GLY A 86 5.52 8.74 13.38
C GLY A 86 4.07 9.00 13.80
N ARG A 87 3.11 8.92 12.87
CA ARG A 87 1.67 9.19 13.11
C ARG A 87 0.81 7.94 13.26
N GLY A 88 1.43 6.75 13.34
CA GLY A 88 0.71 5.47 13.43
C GLY A 88 0.14 4.92 12.12
N LEU A 89 0.36 5.60 10.98
CA LEU A 89 -0.28 5.24 9.70
C LEU A 89 0.10 3.84 9.18
N ALA A 90 1.34 3.40 9.37
CA ALA A 90 1.76 2.04 9.01
C ALA A 90 1.02 0.97 9.82
N ARG A 91 0.73 1.25 11.10
CA ARG A 91 -0.09 0.36 11.93
C ARG A 91 -1.53 0.33 11.44
N ALA A 92 -2.11 1.48 11.11
CA ALA A 92 -3.47 1.56 10.56
C ALA A 92 -3.59 0.80 9.22
N LEU A 93 -2.57 0.86 8.36
CA LEU A 93 -2.49 0.03 7.15
C LEU A 93 -2.53 -1.47 7.48
N MET A 94 -1.73 -1.92 8.44
CA MET A 94 -1.73 -3.33 8.87
C MET A 94 -3.08 -3.75 9.48
N GLU A 95 -3.69 -2.89 10.30
CA GLU A 95 -5.01 -3.16 10.88
C GLU A 95 -6.09 -3.26 9.79
N ALA A 96 -6.05 -2.39 8.76
CA ALA A 96 -6.94 -2.46 7.61
C ALA A 96 -6.72 -3.74 6.79
N MET A 97 -5.48 -4.19 6.61
CA MET A 97 -5.16 -5.45 5.94
C MET A 97 -5.72 -6.67 6.69
N LEU A 98 -5.56 -6.70 8.01
CA LEU A 98 -6.06 -7.80 8.85
C LEU A 98 -7.59 -7.83 8.96
N ALA A 99 -8.24 -6.67 8.83
CA ALA A 99 -9.70 -6.54 8.84
C ALA A 99 -10.34 -6.71 7.45
N HIS A 100 -9.54 -6.93 6.40
CA HIS A 100 -10.04 -7.16 5.05
C HIS A 100 -10.87 -8.47 5.02
N PRO A 101 -12.06 -8.47 4.36
CA PRO A 101 -12.96 -9.64 4.39
C PRO A 101 -12.45 -10.84 3.57
N ASP A 102 -11.56 -10.60 2.62
CA ASP A 102 -10.94 -11.60 1.73
C ASP A 102 -9.49 -11.94 2.12
#